data_AF-A0A1B6EY15-F1
#
_entry.id   AF-A0A1B6EY15-F1
#
_cell.length_a   1.000
_cell.length_b   1.000
_cell.length_c   1.000
_cell.angle_alpha   90.00
_cell.angle_beta   90.00
_cell.angle_gamma   90.00
#
_symmetry.space_group_name_H-M   'P 1'
#
loop_
_entity.id
_entity.type
_entity.pdbx_description
1 polymer ?
#
loop_
_entity_poly.entity_id
_entity_poly.type
_entity_poly.pdbx_seq_one_letter_code
_entity_poly.pdbx_strand_id
1 'polypeptide(L)'
;NTLYYADNAESAIHAVDKTDGSGHYVVRNNTGRILSIKIYDPMSQVGENACSVNRGNCSHLCLPVSATFRVCRCASGYSPHPLDPTQCLGVEEFLLYSINWEVRGL
;
A
#
# COMPACT_ATOMS: atom_id res chain seq x y z
N ASN A 1 6.02 -20.77 12.43
CA ASN A 1 4.74 -20.04 12.40
C ASN A 1 4.82 -18.91 13.41
N THR A 2 5.50 -17.81 13.09
CA THR A 2 5.96 -16.86 14.11
C THR A 2 5.31 -15.49 13.91
N LEU A 3 4.78 -14.91 14.99
CA LEU A 3 4.31 -13.53 15.04
C LEU A 3 5.42 -12.67 15.64
N TYR A 4 5.69 -11.54 15.01
CA TYR A 4 6.62 -10.54 15.51
C TYR A 4 5.84 -9.28 15.87
N TYR A 5 6.14 -8.67 17.02
CA TYR A 5 5.53 -7.42 17.45
C TYR A 5 6.55 -6.56 18.20
N ALA A 6 6.38 -5.25 18.10
CA ALA A 6 7.18 -4.28 18.83
C ALA A 6 6.44 -3.85 20.10
N ASP A 7 7.10 -3.93 21.24
CA ASP A 7 6.62 -3.41 22.51
C ASP A 7 7.43 -2.17 22.89
N ASN A 8 6.77 -1.01 22.87
CA ASN A 8 7.39 0.26 23.21
C ASN A 8 7.56 0.46 24.73
N ALA A 9 6.78 -0.23 25.56
CA ALA A 9 6.94 -0.18 27.02
C ALA A 9 8.21 -0.95 27.44
N GLU A 10 8.48 -2.08 26.80
CA GLU A 10 9.69 -2.88 27.03
C GLU A 10 10.88 -2.45 26.16
N SER A 11 10.67 -1.53 25.21
CA SER A 11 11.70 -1.10 24.25
C SER A 11 12.34 -2.30 23.55
N ALA A 12 11.50 -3.22 23.07
CA ALA A 12 11.93 -4.47 22.46
C ALA A 12 11.02 -4.95 21.32
N ILE A 13 11.56 -5.80 20.45
CA ILE A 13 10.82 -6.60 19.48
C ILE A 13 10.79 -8.04 20.00
N HIS A 14 9.59 -8.60 20.05
CA HIS A 14 9.34 -9.95 20.53
C HIS A 14 8.89 -10.85 19.39
N ALA A 15 9.06 -12.15 19.60
CA ALA A 15 8.53 -13.19 18.75
C ALA A 15 7.82 -14.25 19.60
N VAL A 16 6.70 -14.75 19.09
CA VAL A 16 5.90 -15.83 19.68
C VAL A 16 5.39 -16.75 18.58
N ASP A 17 4.96 -17.96 18.93
CA ASP A 17 4.19 -18.79 18.02
C ASP A 17 2.84 -18.10 17.71
N LYS A 18 2.52 -18.00 16.42
CA LYS A 18 1.33 -17.26 15.94
C LYS A 18 0.02 -17.97 16.27
N THR A 19 0.03 -19.29 16.49
CA THR A 19 -1.17 -20.09 16.72
C THR A 19 -1.59 -20.10 18.19
N ASP A 20 -0.64 -20.21 19.12
CA ASP A 20 -0.95 -20.34 20.56
C ASP A 20 -0.24 -19.32 21.47
N GLY A 21 0.62 -18.47 20.91
CA GLY A 21 1.37 -17.46 21.67
C GLY A 21 2.52 -18.02 22.51
N SER A 22 2.82 -19.32 22.39
CA SER A 22 3.89 -19.97 23.14
C SER A 22 5.28 -19.62 22.58
N GLY A 23 6.33 -20.07 23.28
CA GLY A 23 7.71 -19.92 22.81
C GLY A 23 8.15 -18.46 22.67
N HIS A 24 7.72 -17.58 23.59
CA HIS A 24 8.12 -16.18 23.64
C HIS A 24 9.64 -16.02 23.74
N TYR A 25 10.20 -15.14 22.92
CA TYR A 25 11.58 -14.67 23.05
C TYR A 25 11.76 -13.24 22.52
N VAL A 26 12.82 -12.58 23.00
CA VAL A 26 13.20 -11.23 22.55
C VAL A 26 14.09 -11.35 21.32
N VAL A 27 13.66 -10.77 20.21
CA VAL A 27 14.39 -10.71 18.94
C VAL A 27 15.44 -9.60 18.98
N ARG A 28 15.06 -8.44 19.53
CA ARG A 28 15.93 -7.28 19.67
C ARG A 28 15.48 -6.46 20.88
N ASN A 29 16.44 -6.03 21.70
CA ASN A 29 16.21 -5.12 22.80
C ASN A 29 16.75 -3.72 22.48
N ASN A 30 16.55 -2.80 23.42
CA ASN A 30 17.01 -1.42 23.33
C ASN A 30 16.55 -0.75 22.03
N THR A 31 15.29 -1.00 21.66
CA THR A 31 14.66 -0.34 20.54
C THR A 31 14.09 1.00 21.02
N GLY A 32 14.31 2.05 20.24
CA GLY A 32 13.56 3.30 20.45
C GLY A 32 12.06 3.11 20.15
N ARG A 33 11.32 4.21 20.04
CA ARG A 33 9.89 4.17 19.70
C ARG A 33 9.69 3.61 18.29
N ILE A 34 9.16 2.40 18.18
CA ILE A 34 8.82 1.74 16.92
C ILE A 34 7.37 2.07 16.56
N LEU A 35 7.16 2.52 15.32
CA LEU A 35 5.83 2.79 14.77
C LEU A 35 5.26 1.62 13.96
N SER A 36 6.11 0.92 13.20
CA SER A 36 5.70 -0.19 12.35
C SER A 36 6.88 -1.12 12.08
N ILE A 37 6.59 -2.41 11.97
CA ILE A 37 7.53 -3.45 11.51
C ILE A 37 6.92 -4.21 10.33
N LYS A 38 7.76 -4.70 9.43
CA LYS A 38 7.35 -5.54 8.30
C LYS A 38 8.40 -6.61 8.07
N ILE A 39 7.96 -7.82 7.79
CA ILE A 39 8.84 -8.91 7.37
C ILE A 39 9.28 -8.65 5.92
N TYR A 40 10.59 -8.68 5.69
CA TYR A 40 11.17 -8.60 4.35
C TYR A 40 11.55 -10.00 3.89
N ASP A 41 10.67 -10.60 3.08
CA ASP A 41 10.86 -11.93 2.51
C ASP A 41 10.19 -11.98 1.13
N PRO A 42 10.91 -12.32 0.03
CA PRO A 42 10.30 -12.50 -1.29
C PRO A 42 9.12 -13.49 -1.28
N MET A 43 9.17 -14.52 -0.45
CA MET A 43 8.09 -15.52 -0.34
C MET A 43 6.82 -14.95 0.30
N SER A 44 6.90 -13.81 0.99
CA SER A 44 5.74 -13.10 1.52
C SER A 44 4.99 -12.25 0.47
N GLN A 45 5.57 -12.11 -0.73
CA GLN A 45 5.05 -11.27 -1.83
C GLN A 45 4.71 -12.12 -3.06
N VAL A 46 4.08 -13.27 -2.84
CA VAL A 46 3.71 -14.23 -3.89
C VAL A 46 2.25 -14.05 -4.34
N GLY A 47 1.94 -14.61 -5.51
CA GLY A 47 0.61 -14.57 -6.11
C GLY A 47 0.50 -13.54 -7.23
N GLU A 48 -0.51 -13.74 -8.08
CA GLU A 48 -0.84 -12.85 -9.18
C GLU A 48 -2.26 -12.32 -9.01
N ASN A 49 -2.56 -11.24 -9.73
CA ASN A 49 -3.87 -10.64 -9.81
C ASN A 49 -4.12 -10.07 -11.22
N ALA A 50 -5.33 -9.59 -11.47
CA ALA A 50 -5.73 -9.02 -12.75
C ALA A 50 -4.93 -7.77 -13.19
N CYS A 51 -4.09 -7.19 -12.33
CA CYS A 51 -3.16 -6.11 -12.67
C CYS A 51 -1.74 -6.57 -13.02
N SER A 52 -1.41 -7.86 -12.80
CA SER A 52 -0.04 -8.37 -12.88
C SER A 52 0.53 -8.36 -14.30
N VAL A 53 -0.33 -8.55 -15.30
CA VAL A 53 0.05 -8.46 -16.73
C VAL A 53 -0.33 -7.10 -17.27
N ASN A 54 0.62 -6.40 -17.89
CA ASN A 54 0.42 -5.10 -18.57
C ASN A 54 -0.36 -4.04 -17.75
N ARG A 55 -0.20 -4.00 -16.42
CA ARG A 55 -0.99 -3.12 -15.52
C ARG A 55 -2.51 -3.30 -15.72
N GLY A 56 -2.91 -4.52 -16.07
CA GLY A 56 -4.24 -4.91 -16.51
C GLY A 56 -4.74 -4.24 -17.80
N ASN A 57 -3.95 -3.43 -18.48
CA ASN A 57 -4.32 -2.46 -19.53
C ASN A 57 -4.85 -1.10 -19.02
N CYS A 58 -4.64 -0.70 -17.76
CA CYS A 58 -4.93 0.69 -17.36
C CYS A 58 -3.87 1.65 -17.92
N SER A 59 -4.32 2.83 -18.34
CA SER A 59 -3.46 3.99 -18.66
C SER A 59 -2.67 4.48 -17.43
N HIS A 60 -3.34 4.64 -16.29
CA HIS A 60 -2.73 5.14 -15.04
C HIS A 60 -2.63 4.05 -13.96
N LEU A 61 -3.60 3.98 -13.04
CA LEU A 61 -3.56 3.10 -11.88
C LEU A 61 -4.46 1.87 -12.07
N CYS A 62 -3.91 0.69 -11.80
CA CYS A 62 -4.65 -0.56 -11.76
C CYS A 62 -4.82 -1.01 -10.31
N LEU A 63 -6.08 -1.07 -9.85
CA LEU A 63 -6.40 -1.49 -8.50
C LEU A 63 -7.01 -2.90 -8.54
N PRO A 64 -6.32 -3.93 -8.00
CA PRO A 64 -6.89 -5.26 -7.92
C PRO A 64 -8.02 -5.27 -6.87
N VAL A 65 -9.18 -5.80 -7.26
CA VAL A 65 -10.33 -6.01 -6.38
C VAL A 65 -10.42 -7.47 -5.96
N SER A 66 -9.97 -8.39 -6.84
CA SER A 66 -9.78 -9.80 -6.56
C SER A 66 -8.62 -10.35 -7.42
N ALA A 67 -8.39 -11.67 -7.35
CA ALA A 67 -7.41 -12.33 -8.21
C ALA A 67 -7.72 -12.13 -9.71
N THR A 68 -8.99 -12.09 -10.11
CA THR A 68 -9.42 -12.02 -11.51
C THR A 68 -10.11 -10.71 -11.89
N PHE A 69 -10.47 -9.87 -10.91
CA PHE A 69 -11.16 -8.61 -11.15
C PHE A 69 -10.32 -7.41 -10.69
N ARG A 70 -10.39 -6.34 -11.47
CA ARG A 70 -9.67 -5.09 -11.22
C ARG A 70 -10.50 -3.89 -11.66
N VAL A 71 -10.12 -2.72 -11.18
CA VAL A 71 -10.66 -1.44 -11.65
C VAL A 71 -9.52 -0.49 -12.00
N CYS A 72 -9.70 0.27 -13.07
CA CYS A 72 -8.78 1.37 -13.39
C CYS A 72 -9.18 2.65 -12.64
N ARG A 73 -8.17 3.40 -12.22
CA ARG A 73 -8.33 4.73 -11.63
C ARG A 73 -7.35 5.70 -12.27
N CYS A 74 -7.79 6.94 -12.38
CA CYS A 74 -7.00 8.02 -12.92
C CYS A 74 -6.32 8.79 -11.79
N ALA A 75 -5.13 9.34 -12.07
CA ALA A 75 -4.46 10.27 -11.17
C ALA A 75 -5.27 11.55 -11.00
N SER A 76 -4.94 12.36 -9.99
CA SER A 76 -5.47 13.72 -9.85
C SER A 76 -5.28 14.52 -11.15
N GLY A 77 -6.28 15.32 -11.51
CA GLY A 77 -6.32 16.05 -12.79
C GLY A 77 -6.81 15.22 -13.99
N TYR A 78 -7.29 13.98 -13.79
CA TYR A 78 -7.81 13.14 -14.87
C TYR A 78 -9.14 12.48 -14.51
N SER A 79 -10.00 12.28 -15.51
CA SER A 79 -11.25 11.53 -15.43
C SER A 79 -11.21 10.25 -16.28
N PRO A 80 -11.93 9.18 -15.91
CA PRO A 80 -12.03 7.99 -16.76
C PRO A 80 -12.69 8.31 -18.10
N HIS A 81 -12.19 7.72 -19.19
CA HIS A 81 -12.82 7.90 -20.49
C HIS A 81 -14.24 7.28 -20.50
N PRO A 82 -15.29 7.99 -20.97
CA PRO A 82 -16.68 7.55 -20.83
C PRO A 82 -17.01 6.21 -21.49
N LEU A 83 -16.33 5.89 -22.59
CA LEU A 83 -16.54 4.65 -23.36
C LEU A 83 -15.49 3.57 -23.08
N ASP A 84 -14.38 3.93 -22.44
CA ASP A 84 -13.28 3.01 -22.17
C ASP A 84 -12.73 3.29 -20.76
N PRO A 85 -13.19 2.58 -19.73
CA PRO A 85 -12.79 2.85 -18.37
C PRO A 85 -11.31 2.57 -18.09
N THR A 86 -10.56 2.03 -19.07
CA THR A 86 -9.12 1.83 -18.97
C THR A 86 -8.29 3.06 -19.31
N GLN A 87 -8.87 4.02 -20.03
CA GLN A 87 -8.23 5.26 -20.44
C GLN A 87 -8.58 6.41 -19.49
N CYS A 88 -7.67 7.37 -19.38
CA CYS A 88 -7.81 8.55 -18.55
C CYS A 88 -7.65 9.81 -19.41
N LEU A 89 -8.62 10.71 -19.30
CA LEU A 89 -8.64 12.01 -19.98
C LEU A 89 -8.29 13.12 -19.02
N GLY A 90 -7.36 14.00 -19.41
CA GLY A 90 -6.99 15.17 -18.61
C GLY A 90 -8.18 16.10 -18.44
N VAL A 91 -8.35 16.63 -17.24
CA VAL A 91 -9.31 17.69 -16.97
C VAL A 91 -8.72 18.99 -17.49
N GLU A 92 -9.45 19.69 -18.37
CA GLU A 92 -8.95 20.92 -19.00
C GLU A 92 -9.13 22.15 -18.12
N GLU A 93 -10.16 22.15 -17.28
CA GLU A 93 -10.49 23.28 -16.40
C GLU A 93 -10.32 22.89 -14.93
N PHE A 94 -9.40 23.59 -14.26
CA PHE A 94 -9.16 23.39 -12.83
C PHE A 94 -8.73 24.69 -12.16
N LEU A 95 -8.96 24.77 -10.86
CA LEU A 95 -8.59 25.92 -10.04
C LEU A 95 -7.22 25.67 -9.38
N LEU A 96 -6.29 26.58 -9.63
CA LEU A 96 -5.05 26.71 -8.86
C LEU A 96 -5.14 27.92 -7.94
N TYR A 97 -4.70 27.77 -6.70
CA TYR A 97 -4.60 28.86 -5.74
C TYR A 97 -3.35 28.70 -4.87
N SER A 98 -2.87 29.82 -4.34
CA SER A 98 -1.71 29.86 -3.44
C SER A 98 -2.17 30.08 -2.01
N ILE A 99 -1.64 29.30 -1.07
CA ILE A 99 -1.78 29.54 0.37
C ILE A 99 -0.40 29.57 0.99
N ASN A 100 -0.04 30.69 1.63
CA ASN A 100 1.20 30.88 2.39
C ASN A 100 2.46 30.37 1.66
N TRP A 101 2.80 29.09 1.86
CA TRP A 101 4.03 28.43 1.42
C TRP A 101 3.79 27.31 0.39
N GLU A 102 2.58 27.15 -0.13
CA GLU A 102 2.22 26.09 -1.08
C GLU A 102 1.27 26.58 -2.18
N VAL A 103 1.42 26.00 -3.38
CA VAL A 103 0.43 26.10 -4.46
C VAL A 103 -0.40 24.83 -4.43
N ARG A 104 -1.73 24.99 -4.40
CA ARG A 104 -2.70 23.90 -4.43
C ARG A 104 -3.55 23.98 -5.69
N GLY A 105 -3.95 22.83 -6.19
CA GLY A 105 -4.90 22.67 -7.28
C GLY A 105 -5.22 21.20 -7.51
N LEU A 106 -5.97 20.94 -8.57
CA LEU A 106 -6.24 19.59 -9.08
C LEU A 106 -5.13 19.12 -10.03
#